data_AF-A0A8X7CDN0-F1
#
_entry.id   AF-A0A8X7CDN0-F1
#
_cell.length_a   1.000
_cell.length_b   1.000
_cell.length_c   1.000
_cell.angle_alpha   90.00
_cell.angle_beta   90.00
_cell.angle_gamma   90.00
#
_symmetry.space_group_name_H-M   'P 1'
#
loop_
_entity.id
_entity.type
_entity.pdbx_description
1 polymer ?
#
loop_
_entity_poly.entity_id
_entity_poly.type
_entity_poly.pdbx_seq_one_letter_code
_entity_poly.pdbx_strand_id
1 'polypeptide(L)'
;MSPKDLPDCSLRWEGPQWLSTEEAWPKQPTVKDKKDIEKSFKIETKRTFVFSVYCKNDIDMLFDKYSSFSKIINILAFCLRFMQHCKDG
;
A
#
# COMPACT_ATOMS: atom_id res chain seq x y z
N MET A 1 -29.79 -21.95 8.58
CA MET A 1 -29.61 -21.05 7.42
C MET A 1 -28.23 -21.28 6.84
N SER A 2 -28.13 -21.41 5.52
CA SER A 2 -26.87 -21.57 4.80
C SER A 2 -26.31 -20.19 4.44
N PRO A 3 -24.98 -19.99 4.32
CA PRO A 3 -24.41 -18.68 3.95
C PRO A 3 -24.94 -18.10 2.62
N LYS A 4 -25.49 -18.95 1.74
CA LYS A 4 -26.09 -18.54 0.46
C LYS A 4 -27.42 -17.80 0.63
N ASP A 5 -28.08 -17.95 1.77
CA ASP A 5 -29.41 -17.38 2.05
C ASP A 5 -29.31 -16.00 2.74
N LEU A 6 -28.09 -15.53 3.01
CA LEU A 6 -27.81 -14.25 3.68
C LEU A 6 -28.25 -12.99 2.90
N PRO A 7 -28.20 -12.94 1.55
CA PRO A 7 -28.57 -11.73 0.81
C PRO A 7 -30.03 -11.30 1.05
N ASP A 8 -30.95 -12.24 1.17
CA ASP A 8 -32.39 -11.97 1.31
C ASP A 8 -32.86 -11.99 2.78
N CYS A 9 -31.96 -12.26 3.72
CA CYS A 9 -32.29 -12.42 5.13
C CYS A 9 -32.28 -11.06 5.86
N SER A 10 -33.38 -10.69 6.53
CA SER A 10 -33.47 -9.40 7.25
C SER A 10 -32.43 -9.22 8.37
N LEU A 11 -31.89 -10.33 8.91
CA LEU A 11 -30.78 -10.33 9.88
C LEU A 11 -29.55 -9.56 9.41
N ARG A 12 -29.35 -9.38 8.10
CA ARG A 12 -28.21 -8.62 7.57
C ARG A 12 -28.25 -7.13 7.92
N TRP A 13 -29.45 -6.58 8.15
CA TRP A 13 -29.67 -5.16 8.45
C TRP A 13 -30.17 -4.94 9.87
N GLU A 14 -31.07 -5.82 10.34
CA GLU A 14 -31.66 -5.73 11.68
C GLU A 14 -30.74 -6.33 12.76
N GLY A 15 -29.81 -7.20 12.34
CA GLY A 15 -28.95 -7.94 13.25
C GLY A 15 -29.70 -9.05 13.99
N PRO A 16 -29.00 -9.75 14.90
CA PRO A 16 -29.63 -10.77 15.73
C PRO A 16 -30.50 -10.15 16.82
N GLN A 17 -31.60 -10.82 17.17
CA GLN A 17 -32.59 -10.33 18.14
C GLN A 17 -32.01 -9.95 19.51
N TRP A 18 -30.92 -10.61 19.93
CA TRP A 18 -30.26 -10.29 21.19
C TRP A 18 -29.55 -8.94 21.17
N LEU A 19 -29.28 -8.35 20.00
CA LEU A 19 -28.66 -7.03 19.90
C LEU A 19 -29.66 -5.89 20.16
N SER A 20 -30.96 -6.14 19.95
CA SER A 20 -32.01 -5.13 20.05
C SER A 20 -32.29 -4.65 21.49
N THR A 21 -31.87 -5.43 22.50
CA THR A 21 -32.24 -5.21 23.90
C THR A 21 -31.03 -5.48 24.79
N GLU A 22 -30.63 -4.52 25.62
CA GLU A 22 -29.42 -4.59 26.45
C GLU A 22 -29.45 -5.77 27.43
N GLU A 23 -30.63 -6.13 27.93
CA GLU A 23 -30.85 -7.26 28.82
C GLU A 23 -30.58 -8.62 28.16
N ALA A 24 -30.68 -8.69 26.82
CA ALA A 24 -30.39 -9.87 26.04
C ALA A 24 -28.91 -9.94 25.63
N TRP A 25 -28.11 -8.92 25.96
CA TRP A 25 -26.69 -8.91 25.61
C TRP A 25 -25.94 -10.02 26.36
N PRO A 26 -24.95 -10.65 25.72
CA PRO A 26 -24.06 -11.56 26.41
C PRO A 26 -23.42 -10.84 27.60
N LYS A 27 -23.39 -11.51 28.76
CA LYS A 27 -22.73 -10.97 29.95
C LYS A 27 -21.27 -10.66 29.61
N GLN A 28 -20.92 -9.38 29.64
CA GLN A 28 -19.55 -8.95 29.43
C GLN A 28 -18.67 -9.57 30.51
N PRO A 29 -17.50 -10.14 30.17
CA PRO A 29 -16.56 -10.61 31.16
C PRO A 29 -16.20 -9.47 32.10
N THR A 30 -16.53 -9.58 33.38
CA THR A 30 -16.05 -8.62 34.38
C THR A 30 -14.56 -8.87 34.57
N VAL A 31 -13.73 -7.98 34.03
CA VAL A 31 -12.29 -8.05 34.26
C VAL A 31 -12.01 -7.57 35.68
N LYS A 32 -11.86 -8.52 36.61
CA LYS A 32 -11.63 -8.22 38.03
C LYS A 32 -10.16 -7.92 38.33
N ASP A 33 -9.25 -8.45 37.50
CA ASP A 33 -7.81 -8.31 37.70
C ASP A 33 -7.10 -7.85 36.42
N LYS A 34 -6.07 -7.00 36.58
CA LYS A 34 -5.23 -6.52 35.46
C LYS A 34 -4.58 -7.66 34.65
N LYS A 35 -4.37 -8.83 35.28
CA LYS A 35 -3.80 -10.03 34.63
C LYS A 35 -4.79 -10.72 33.69
N ASP A 36 -6.10 -10.53 33.88
CA ASP A 36 -7.13 -11.08 32.99
C ASP A 36 -7.37 -10.19 31.76
N ILE A 37 -6.98 -8.90 31.82
CA ILE A 37 -6.97 -7.98 30.66
C ILE A 37 -6.00 -8.49 29.60
N GLU A 38 -4.79 -8.90 29.99
CA GLU A 38 -3.75 -9.38 29.07
C GLU A 38 -4.10 -10.72 28.41
N LYS A 39 -4.91 -11.56 29.05
CA LYS A 39 -5.37 -12.85 28.47
C LYS A 39 -6.62 -12.71 27.61
N SER A 40 -7.53 -11.79 27.94
CA SER A 40 -8.81 -11.60 27.23
C SER A 40 -8.68 -10.73 25.98
N PHE A 41 -7.81 -9.72 26.02
CA PHE A 41 -7.40 -9.00 24.83
C PHE A 41 -6.24 -9.75 24.20
N LYS A 42 -6.55 -10.67 23.26
CA LYS A 42 -5.57 -10.98 22.21
C LYS A 42 -5.34 -9.66 21.47
N ILE A 43 -4.34 -8.89 21.91
CA ILE A 43 -3.91 -7.66 21.26
C ILE A 43 -3.62 -8.07 19.82
N GLU A 44 -4.52 -7.67 18.93
CA GLU A 44 -4.43 -7.99 17.52
C GLU A 44 -3.15 -7.32 17.01
N THR A 45 -2.11 -8.11 16.84
CA THR A 45 -0.83 -7.63 16.35
C THR A 45 -0.99 -7.45 14.86
N LYS A 46 -1.39 -6.24 14.46
CA LYS A 46 -1.44 -5.83 13.05
C LYS A 46 -0.02 -5.98 12.49
N ARG A 47 0.19 -7.01 11.67
CA ARG A 47 1.46 -7.22 10.99
C ARG A 47 1.61 -6.13 9.93
N THR A 48 2.53 -5.20 10.15
CA THR A 48 2.90 -4.22 9.13
C THR A 48 3.71 -4.93 8.06
N PHE A 49 3.14 -5.08 6.86
CA PHE A 49 3.86 -5.58 5.69
C PHE A 49 4.55 -4.39 5.01
N VAL A 50 5.89 -4.37 5.04
CA VAL A 50 6.68 -3.38 4.32
C VAL A 50 7.10 -4.00 3.00
N PHE A 51 6.59 -3.47 1.88
CA PHE A 51 7.02 -3.86 0.55
C PHE A 51 7.97 -2.80 0.01
N SER A 52 9.20 -3.19 -0.30
CA SER A 52 10.16 -2.35 -1.01
C SER A 52 10.11 -2.68 -2.50
N VAL A 53 9.89 -1.68 -3.34
CA VAL A 53 9.92 -1.81 -4.79
C VAL A 53 11.28 -1.34 -5.29
N TYR A 54 11.99 -2.20 -6.01
CA TYR A 54 13.13 -1.77 -6.80
C TYR A 54 12.60 -1.06 -8.06
N CYS A 55 12.54 0.27 -8.02
CA CYS A 55 12.30 1.07 -9.21
C CYS A 55 13.54 0.97 -10.08
N LYS A 56 13.45 0.24 -11.19
CA LYS A 56 14.48 0.27 -12.23
C LYS A 56 14.43 1.69 -12.83
N ASN A 57 15.42 2.51 -12.53
CA ASN A 57 15.50 3.86 -13.07
C ASN A 57 15.68 3.77 -14.59
N ASP A 58 14.63 4.10 -15.35
CA ASP A 58 14.69 4.17 -16.82
C ASP A 58 15.80 5.11 -17.31
N ILE A 59 16.12 6.11 -16.48
CA ILE A 59 17.22 7.06 -16.70
C ILE A 59 18.58 6.35 -16.67
N ASP A 60 18.80 5.42 -15.73
CA ASP A 60 20.07 4.69 -15.62
C ASP A 60 20.22 3.73 -16.82
N MET A 61 19.12 3.09 -17.23
CA MET A 61 19.08 2.27 -18.46
C MET A 61 19.39 3.09 -19.72
N LEU A 62 18.94 4.35 -19.78
CA LEU A 62 19.25 5.26 -20.88
C LEU A 62 20.76 5.57 -20.91
N PHE A 63 21.38 5.82 -19.76
CA PHE A 63 22.81 6.11 -19.70
C PHE A 63 23.68 4.88 -20.04
N ASP A 64 23.27 3.68 -19.61
CA ASP A 64 23.94 2.42 -19.99
C ASP A 64 23.93 2.23 -21.52
N LYS A 65 22.79 2.49 -22.19
CA LYS A 65 22.66 2.33 -23.65
C LYS A 65 23.62 3.23 -24.44
N TYR A 66 23.90 4.43 -23.95
CA TYR A 66 24.78 5.39 -24.63
C TYR A 66 26.21 5.42 -24.06
N SER A 67 26.56 4.45 -23.21
CA SER A 67 27.86 4.24 -22.56
C SER A 67 28.35 5.38 -21.66
N SER A 68 27.82 6.60 -21.78
CA SER A 68 27.84 7.66 -20.76
C SER A 68 27.03 8.88 -21.24
N PHE A 69 26.43 9.60 -20.30
CA PHE A 69 25.84 10.92 -20.56
C PHE A 69 26.86 11.90 -21.16
N SER A 70 28.11 11.84 -20.70
CA SER A 70 29.22 12.68 -21.16
C SER A 70 29.47 12.53 -22.66
N LYS A 71 29.32 11.31 -23.21
CA LYS A 71 29.46 11.07 -24.65
C LYS A 71 28.39 11.81 -25.45
N ILE A 72 27.14 11.83 -24.98
CA ILE A 72 26.05 12.57 -25.62
C ILE A 72 26.34 14.08 -25.61
N ILE A 73 26.76 14.62 -24.46
CA ILE A 73 27.10 16.05 -24.32
C ILE A 73 28.20 16.43 -25.32
N ASN A 74 29.26 15.63 -25.43
CA ASN A 74 30.38 15.92 -26.33
C ASN A 74 29.96 15.91 -27.80
N ILE A 75 29.11 14.95 -28.21
CA ILE A 75 28.58 14.88 -29.58
C ILE A 75 27.72 16.12 -29.88
N LEU A 76 26.80 16.49 -28.98
CA LEU A 76 25.96 17.66 -29.14
C LEU A 76 26.79 18.96 -29.23
N ALA A 77 27.78 19.11 -28.36
CA ALA A 77 28.69 20.26 -28.40
C ALA A 77 29.45 20.35 -29.73
N PHE A 78 29.89 19.21 -30.27
CA PHE A 78 30.53 19.17 -31.59
C PHE A 78 29.58 19.61 -32.70
N CYS A 79 28.34 19.08 -32.73
CA CYS A 79 27.34 19.48 -33.71
C CYS A 79 27.03 20.99 -33.63
N LEU A 80 26.91 21.54 -32.43
CA LEU A 80 26.69 22.98 -32.22
C LEU A 80 27.86 23.82 -32.74
N ARG A 81 29.09 23.44 -32.40
CA ARG A 81 30.31 24.14 -32.89
C ARG A 81 30.40 24.11 -34.41
N PHE A 82 30.09 22.97 -35.02
CA PHE A 82 30.07 22.82 -36.47
C PHE A 82 29.04 23.74 -37.11
N MET A 83 27.80 23.75 -36.59
CA MET A 83 26.75 24.64 -37.09
C MET A 83 27.10 26.12 -36.95
N GLN A 84 27.80 26.51 -35.89
CA GLN A 84 28.29 27.89 -35.73
C GLN A 84 29.33 28.21 -36.80
N HIS A 85 30.32 27.34 -37.02
CA HIS A 85 31.33 27.54 -38.07
C HIS A 85 30.73 27.60 -39.48
N CYS A 86 29.65 26.87 -39.75
CA CYS A 86 28.94 26.94 -41.04
C CYS A 86 28.10 28.21 -41.23
N LYS A 87 27.82 28.97 -40.16
CA LYS A 87 27.09 30.25 -40.25
C LYS A 87 28.04 31.44 -40.45
N ASP A 88 29.29 31.30 -40.02
CA ASP A 88 30.29 32.36 -40.06
C ASP A 88 31.21 32.30 -41.31
N GLY A 89 31.01 31.32 -42.21
CA GLY A 89 31.72 31.17 -43.48
C GLY A 89 30.79 31.21 -44.67
#